data_AF-A0AA40X528-F1
#
_entry.id   AF-A0AA40X528-F1
#
_cell.length_a   1.000
_cell.length_b   1.000
_cell.length_c   1.000
_cell.angle_alpha   90.00
_cell.angle_beta   90.00
_cell.angle_gamma   90.00
#
_symmetry.space_group_name_H-M   'P 1'
#
loop_
_entity.id
_entity.type
_entity.pdbx_description
1 polymer ?
#
loop_
_entity_poly.entity_id
_entity_poly.type
_entity_poly.pdbx_seq_one_letter_code
_entity_poly.pdbx_strand_id
1 'polypeptide(L)' 'MPQKLKVLSLLVICVTIIMFTYITRNSLCELHIKQGKTEVAAIMACDSFR' A
#
# COMPACT_ATOMS: atom_id res chain seq x y z
N MET A 1 23.54 30.38 -5.68
CA MET A 1 22.49 29.61 -6.39
C MET A 1 22.21 28.18 -5.85
N PRO A 2 22.37 27.82 -4.55
CA PRO A 2 22.14 26.43 -4.09
C PRO A 2 20.69 26.09 -3.71
N GLN A 3 19.80 27.08 -3.63
CA GLN A 3 18.44 26.90 -3.09
C GLN A 3 17.53 26.11 -4.04
N LYS A 4 17.72 26.30 -5.35
CA LYS A 4 16.95 25.62 -6.39
C LYS A 4 17.20 24.11 -6.37
N LEU A 5 18.43 23.69 -6.06
CA LEU A 5 18.80 22.27 -5.97
C LEU A 5 18.14 21.58 -4.77
N LYS A 6 18.07 22.27 -3.61
CA LYS A 6 17.37 21.77 -2.42
C LYS A 6 15.87 21.61 -2.65
N VAL A 7 15.23 22.59 -3.29
CA VAL A 7 13.81 22.52 -3.61
C VAL A 7 13.54 21.38 -4.59
N LEU A 8 14.37 21.23 -5.63
CA LEU A 8 14.23 20.13 -6.59
C LEU A 8 14.37 18.76 -5.91
N SER A 9 15.39 18.59 -5.06
CA SER A 9 15.62 17.34 -4.32
C SER A 9 14.45 17.02 -3.38
N LEU A 10 13.97 18.01 -2.62
CA LEU A 10 12.81 17.83 -1.74
C LEU A 10 11.57 17.43 -2.53
N LEU A 11 11.34 18.06 -3.68
CA LEU A 11 10.19 17.78 -4.54
C LEU A 11 10.24 16.37 -5.09
N VAL A 12 11.41 15.91 -5.55
CA VAL A 12 11.62 14.51 -5.97
C VAL A 12 11.32 13.55 -4.82
N ILE A 13 11.89 13.78 -3.63
CA ILE A 13 11.68 12.93 -2.45
C ILE A 13 10.21 12.88 -2.07
N CYS A 14 9.53 14.03 -2.01
CA CYS A 14 8.10 14.10 -1.70
C CYS A 14 7.27 13.31 -2.71
N VAL A 15 7.54 13.45 -4.02
CA VAL A 15 6.84 12.69 -5.07
C VAL A 15 7.06 11.20 -4.90
N THR A 16 8.28 10.74 -4.64
CA THR A 16 8.59 9.32 -4.41
C THR A 16 7.83 8.77 -3.20
N ILE A 17 7.81 9.51 -2.08
CA ILE A 17 7.09 9.10 -0.86
C ILE A 17 5.60 9.05 -1.11
N ILE A 18 5.02 10.04 -1.79
CA ILE A 18 3.59 10.05 -2.13
C ILE A 18 3.26 8.84 -3.00
N MET A 19 4.07 8.58 -4.04
CA MET A 19 3.86 7.44 -4.93
C MET A 19 3.97 6.12 -4.17
N PHE A 20 4.99 5.95 -3.34
CA PHE A 20 5.15 4.76 -2.49
C PHE A 20 4.01 4.62 -1.50
N THR A 21 3.54 5.71 -0.89
CA THR A 21 2.41 5.70 0.04
C THR A 21 1.11 5.36 -0.67
N TYR A 22 0.88 5.84 -1.90
CA TYR A 22 -0.28 5.49 -2.70
C TYR A 22 -0.21 4.04 -3.19
N ILE A 23 0.95 3.57 -3.65
CA ILE A 23 1.16 2.18 -4.02
C ILE A 23 0.96 1.31 -2.79
N THR A 24 1.51 1.69 -1.64
CA THR A 24 1.36 0.96 -0.39
C THR A 24 -0.04 1.06 0.17
N ARG A 25 -0.78 2.18 0.03
CA ARG A 25 -2.19 2.31 0.44
C ARG A 25 -3.12 1.55 -0.49
N ASN A 26 -2.94 1.69 -1.79
CA ASN A 26 -3.72 0.96 -2.79
C ASN A 26 -3.40 -0.53 -2.68
N SER A 27 -2.12 -0.90 -2.56
CA SER A 27 -1.70 -2.27 -2.28
C SER A 27 -2.15 -2.72 -0.91
N LEU A 28 -2.11 -1.94 0.18
CA LEU A 28 -2.64 -2.33 1.50
C LEU A 28 -4.16 -2.46 1.46
N CYS A 29 -4.87 -1.66 0.69
CA CYS A 29 -6.32 -1.79 0.51
C CYS A 29 -6.62 -3.01 -0.39
N GLU A 30 -5.92 -3.21 -1.50
CA GLU A 30 -6.04 -4.41 -2.36
C GLU A 30 -5.57 -5.67 -1.67
N LEU A 31 -4.53 -5.59 -0.86
CA LEU A 31 -3.90 -6.66 -0.10
C LEU A 31 -4.72 -6.90 1.16
N HIS A 32 -5.29 -5.92 1.87
CA HIS A 32 -6.35 -6.21 2.86
C HIS A 32 -7.61 -6.77 2.22
N ILE A 33 -7.99 -6.36 1.01
CA ILE A 33 -9.13 -6.95 0.31
C ILE A 33 -8.80 -8.38 -0.12
N LYS A 34 -7.58 -8.68 -0.58
CA LYS A 34 -7.14 -10.03 -0.94
C LYS A 34 -6.84 -10.90 0.28
N GLN A 35 -6.20 -10.38 1.32
CA GLN A 35 -5.92 -11.04 2.59
C GLN A 35 -7.23 -11.26 3.34
N GLY A 36 -8.09 -10.24 3.46
CA GLY A 36 -9.44 -10.36 3.98
C GLY A 36 -10.32 -11.34 3.21
N LYS A 37 -10.20 -11.44 1.88
CA LYS A 37 -10.94 -12.47 1.11
C LYS A 37 -10.31 -13.86 1.22
N THR A 38 -9.00 -13.97 1.41
CA THR A 38 -8.29 -15.26 1.51
C THR A 38 -8.36 -15.84 2.93
N GLU A 39 -8.31 -15.00 3.95
CA GLU A 39 -8.49 -15.37 5.36
C GLU A 39 -9.95 -15.67 5.67
N VAL A 40 -10.91 -14.91 5.13
CA VAL A 40 -12.35 -15.25 5.27
C VAL A 40 -12.69 -16.52 4.49
N ALA A 41 -12.09 -16.77 3.32
CA ALA A 41 -12.29 -18.05 2.62
C ALA A 41 -11.74 -19.24 3.40
N ALA A 42 -10.60 -19.09 4.09
CA ALA A 42 -10.03 -20.15 4.92
C ALA A 42 -10.87 -20.41 6.19
N ILE A 43 -11.38 -19.36 6.84
CA ILE A 43 -12.27 -19.50 8.02
C ILE A 43 -13.63 -20.07 7.61
N MET A 44 -14.17 -19.67 6.45
CA MET A 44 -15.48 -20.14 5.97
C MET A 44 -15.44 -21.55 5.38
N ALA A 45 -14.29 -22.04 4.92
CA ALA A 45 -14.12 -23.42 4.47
C ALA A 45 -14.05 -24.43 5.64
N CYS A 46 -13.59 -23.99 6.82
CA CYS A 46 -13.39 -24.87 7.98
C CYS A 46 -14.64 -25.13 8.83
N ASP A 47 -15.76 -24.45 8.60
CA ASP A 47 -17.00 -24.68 9.36
C ASP A 47 -17.94 -25.72 8.67
N SER A 48 -17.51 -26.29 7.55
CA SER A 48 -18.31 -27.27 6.79
C SER A 48 -18.04 -28.73 7.14
N PHE A 49 -17.12 -29.01 8.08
CA PHE A 49 -16.88 -30.37 8.56
C PHE A 49 -17.66 -30.61 9.86
N ARG A 50 -18.86 -31.14 9.65
CA ARG A 50 -19.70 -31.87 10.58
C ARG A 50 -18.95 -32.99 11.31
#